data_AF-A0A433PJP4-F1
#
_entry.id   AF-A0A433PJP4-F1
#
_cell.length_a   1.000
_cell.length_b   1.000
_cell.length_c   1.000
_cell.angle_alpha   90.00
_cell.angle_beta   90.00
_cell.angle_gamma   90.00
#
_symmetry.space_group_name_H-M   'P 1'
#
loop_
_entity.id
_entity.type
_entity.pdbx_description
1 polymer ?
#
loop_
_entity_poly.entity_id
_entity_poly.type
_entity_poly.pdbx_seq_one_letter_code
_entity_poly.pdbx_strand_id
1 'polypeptide(L)'
;MSYSLAAKLYIGVTGHYEMASGLIGSLKTNEVSSELRRYLSEGIVFYKALAKKFLAMDANANQNIGTAAGFIKEAKESLHSLVKSTLSKTSTSAIAARAAQEEAAVNEMYAMYTKVNDTVTFQAIPSKADLQTMIPGGRPLLTVKKYTLPPQAFGPVTGKPAEGARYALAGAYF
;
A
#
# COMPACT_ATOMS: atom_id res chain seq x y z
N MET A 1 -16.55 -4.60 3.21
CA MET A 1 -15.80 -3.73 2.26
C MET A 1 -15.69 -4.45 0.93
N SER A 2 -15.81 -3.76 -0.20
CA SER A 2 -15.60 -4.37 -1.53
C SER A 2 -14.12 -4.73 -1.74
N TYR A 3 -13.85 -5.92 -2.29
CA TYR A 3 -12.49 -6.39 -2.60
C TYR A 3 -11.79 -5.49 -3.62
N SER A 4 -12.51 -5.07 -4.66
CA SER A 4 -12.03 -4.07 -5.63
C SER A 4 -11.58 -2.75 -4.97
N LEU A 5 -12.32 -2.26 -3.97
CA LEU A 5 -11.92 -1.04 -3.26
C LEU A 5 -10.62 -1.25 -2.46
N ALA A 6 -10.52 -2.37 -1.74
CA ALA A 6 -9.30 -2.70 -0.98
C ALA A 6 -8.08 -2.79 -1.91
N ALA A 7 -8.21 -3.47 -3.06
CA ALA A 7 -7.15 -3.54 -4.07
C ALA A 7 -6.69 -2.15 -4.53
N LYS A 8 -7.62 -1.26 -4.88
CA LYS A 8 -7.31 0.11 -5.32
C LYS A 8 -6.60 0.93 -4.25
N LEU A 9 -6.95 0.75 -2.97
CA LEU A 9 -6.27 1.41 -1.85
C LEU A 9 -4.82 0.93 -1.72
N TYR A 10 -4.56 -0.37 -1.79
CA TYR A 10 -3.20 -0.91 -1.74
C TYR A 10 -2.33 -0.49 -2.94
N ILE A 11 -2.93 -0.36 -4.12
CA ILE A 11 -2.25 0.20 -5.30
C ILE A 11 -1.90 1.67 -5.05
N GLY A 12 -2.80 2.44 -4.44
CA GLY A 12 -2.52 3.82 -4.03
C GLY A 12 -1.35 3.92 -3.03
N VAL A 13 -1.33 3.05 -2.01
CA VAL A 13 -0.22 2.97 -1.04
C VAL A 13 1.09 2.65 -1.76
N THR A 14 1.08 1.67 -2.66
CA THR A 14 2.24 1.32 -3.49
C THR A 14 2.78 2.55 -4.22
N GLY A 15 1.90 3.35 -4.85
CA GLY A 15 2.30 4.56 -5.55
C GLY A 15 3.00 5.57 -4.63
N HIS A 16 2.54 5.73 -3.38
CA HIS A 16 3.23 6.58 -2.41
C HIS A 16 4.62 6.08 -2.03
N TYR A 17 4.78 4.76 -1.88
CA TYR A 17 6.09 4.16 -1.61
C TYR A 17 7.05 4.30 -2.81
N GLU A 18 6.56 4.11 -4.03
CA GLU A 18 7.33 4.33 -5.27
C GLU A 18 7.78 5.78 -5.40
N MET A 19 6.88 6.74 -5.15
CA MET A 19 7.22 8.16 -5.12
C MET A 19 8.30 8.47 -4.07
N ALA A 20 8.15 7.97 -2.84
CA ALA A 20 9.13 8.18 -1.78
C ALA A 20 10.51 7.59 -2.15
N SER A 21 10.52 6.35 -2.67
CA SER A 21 11.76 5.70 -3.11
C SER A 21 12.42 6.44 -4.28
N GLY A 22 11.63 6.95 -5.24
CA GLY A 22 12.13 7.73 -6.36
C GLY A 22 12.74 9.07 -5.92
N LEU A 23 12.07 9.80 -5.02
CA LEU A 23 12.58 11.04 -4.46
C LEU A 23 13.90 10.82 -3.70
N ILE A 24 13.97 9.78 -2.87
CA ILE A 24 15.20 9.40 -2.16
C ILE A 24 16.32 9.02 -3.13
N GLY A 25 15.99 8.30 -4.20
CA GLY A 25 16.95 7.94 -5.24
C GLY A 25 17.50 9.12 -6.02
N SER A 26 16.73 10.22 -6.13
CA SER A 26 17.16 11.46 -6.79
C SER A 26 18.08 12.34 -5.94
N LEU A 27 18.23 12.06 -4.64
CA LEU A 27 19.12 12.84 -3.77
C LEU A 27 20.58 12.54 -4.10
N LYS A 28 21.38 13.60 -4.27
CA LYS A 28 22.82 13.50 -4.54
C LYS A 28 23.62 13.05 -3.30
N THR A 29 23.07 13.30 -2.11
CA THR A 29 23.69 12.92 -0.84
C THR A 29 23.20 11.54 -0.43
N ASN A 30 24.13 10.65 -0.07
CA ASN A 30 23.80 9.28 0.35
C ASN A 30 23.42 9.21 1.84
N GLU A 31 22.76 10.26 2.35
CA GLU A 31 22.46 10.47 3.78
C GLU A 31 21.28 9.61 4.27
N VAL A 32 20.51 9.03 3.36
CA VAL A 32 19.35 8.21 3.71
C VAL A 32 19.80 6.80 4.08
N SER A 33 19.39 6.34 5.26
CA SER A 33 19.72 5.02 5.78
C SER A 33 19.37 3.89 4.80
N SER A 34 20.27 2.91 4.68
CA SER A 34 20.06 1.72 3.85
C SER A 34 18.86 0.91 4.32
N GLU A 35 18.52 0.97 5.61
CA GLU A 35 17.34 0.34 6.18
C GLU A 35 16.04 0.96 5.69
N LEU A 36 15.95 2.29 5.60
CA LEU A 36 14.76 2.95 5.06
C LEU A 36 14.57 2.63 3.58
N ARG A 37 15.66 2.63 2.80
CA ARG A 37 15.62 2.24 1.38
C ARG A 37 15.15 0.79 1.22
N ARG A 38 15.66 -0.12 2.05
CA ARG A 38 15.22 -1.52 2.11
C ARG A 38 13.73 -1.63 2.49
N TYR A 39 13.29 -0.90 3.50
CA TYR A 39 11.90 -0.89 3.93
C TYR A 39 10.96 -0.41 2.82
N LEU A 40 11.34 0.64 2.09
CA LEU A 40 10.55 1.15 0.98
C LEU A 40 10.49 0.15 -0.18
N SER A 41 11.62 -0.45 -0.57
CA SER A 41 11.66 -1.41 -1.67
C SER A 41 10.89 -2.70 -1.36
N GLU A 42 11.04 -3.23 -0.14
CA GLU A 42 10.27 -4.38 0.34
C GLU A 42 8.77 -4.04 0.45
N GLY A 43 8.44 -2.81 0.87
CA GLY A 43 7.07 -2.32 0.99
C GLY A 43 6.34 -2.25 -0.35
N ILE A 44 7.01 -1.79 -1.40
CA ILE A 44 6.45 -1.75 -2.77
C ILE A 44 6.03 -3.16 -3.20
N VAL A 45 6.91 -4.15 -3.03
CA VAL A 45 6.63 -5.54 -3.42
C VAL A 45 5.49 -6.12 -2.57
N PHE A 46 5.51 -5.90 -1.26
CA PHE A 46 4.49 -6.39 -0.34
C PHE A 46 3.10 -5.83 -0.63
N TYR A 47 2.95 -4.51 -0.78
CA TYR A 47 1.64 -3.90 -1.05
C TYR A 47 1.13 -4.19 -2.47
N LYS A 48 2.02 -4.37 -3.46
CA LYS A 48 1.63 -4.89 -4.79
C LYS A 48 1.07 -6.31 -4.68
N ALA A 49 1.70 -7.18 -3.89
CA ALA A 49 1.21 -8.54 -3.70
C ALA A 49 -0.15 -8.56 -2.99
N LEU A 50 -0.36 -7.72 -1.97
CA LEU A 50 -1.66 -7.56 -1.31
C LEU A 50 -2.73 -7.03 -2.26
N ALA A 51 -2.41 -6.05 -3.10
CA ALA A 51 -3.35 -5.57 -4.12
C ALA A 51 -3.80 -6.72 -5.04
N LYS A 52 -2.86 -7.55 -5.52
CA LYS A 52 -3.15 -8.72 -6.36
C LYS A 52 -3.99 -9.78 -5.63
N LYS A 53 -3.73 -10.02 -4.34
CA LYS A 53 -4.57 -10.88 -3.49
C LYS A 53 -6.03 -10.42 -3.50
N PHE A 54 -6.28 -9.14 -3.29
CA PHE A 54 -7.66 -8.61 -3.30
C PHE A 54 -8.28 -8.58 -4.71
N LEU A 55 -7.49 -8.35 -5.77
CA LEU A 55 -7.97 -8.51 -7.15
C LEU A 55 -8.37 -9.95 -7.45
N ALA A 56 -7.62 -10.94 -6.92
CA ALA A 56 -7.99 -12.35 -7.05
C ALA A 56 -9.31 -12.67 -6.34
N MET A 57 -9.52 -12.12 -5.13
CA MET A 57 -10.79 -12.28 -4.42
C MET A 57 -11.97 -11.64 -5.16
N ASP A 58 -11.76 -10.48 -5.78
CA ASP A 58 -12.75 -9.78 -6.59
C ASP A 58 -13.09 -10.57 -7.87
N ALA A 59 -12.08 -11.08 -8.57
CA ALA A 59 -12.24 -11.96 -9.72
C ALA A 59 -13.00 -13.25 -9.37
N ASN A 60 -12.67 -13.86 -8.22
CA ASN A 60 -13.37 -15.05 -7.72
C ASN A 60 -14.85 -14.74 -7.39
N ALA A 61 -15.14 -13.58 -6.78
CA ALA A 61 -16.52 -13.15 -6.54
C ALA A 61 -17.31 -12.97 -7.85
N ASN A 62 -16.64 -12.54 -8.92
CA ASN A 62 -17.22 -12.39 -10.26
C ASN A 62 -17.19 -13.69 -11.11
N GLN A 63 -16.92 -14.86 -10.50
CA GLN A 63 -16.84 -16.17 -11.19
C GLN A 63 -15.74 -16.28 -12.27
N ASN A 64 -14.77 -15.36 -12.28
CA ASN A 64 -13.62 -15.37 -13.19
C ASN A 64 -12.43 -16.07 -12.54
N ILE A 65 -12.60 -17.36 -12.23
CA ILE A 65 -11.62 -18.19 -11.50
C ILE A 65 -10.25 -18.26 -12.20
N GLY A 66 -10.20 -18.29 -13.53
CA GLY A 66 -8.94 -18.29 -14.28
C GLY A 66 -8.08 -17.04 -14.01
N THR A 67 -8.72 -15.87 -14.01
CA THR A 67 -8.06 -14.60 -13.65
C THR A 67 -7.68 -14.55 -12.17
N ALA A 68 -8.51 -15.10 -11.28
CA ALA A 68 -8.22 -15.18 -9.85
C ALA A 68 -6.99 -16.05 -9.55
N ALA A 69 -6.89 -17.21 -10.20
CA ALA A 69 -5.74 -18.11 -10.09
C ALA A 69 -4.46 -17.44 -10.61
N GLY A 70 -4.54 -16.67 -11.69
CA GLY A 70 -3.42 -15.88 -12.21
C GLY A 70 -2.91 -14.84 -11.21
N PHE A 71 -3.81 -13.98 -10.70
CA PHE A 71 -3.43 -12.93 -9.74
C PHE A 71 -2.88 -13.48 -8.42
N ILE A 72 -3.51 -14.51 -7.87
CA ILE A 72 -3.07 -15.09 -6.59
C ILE A 72 -1.71 -15.81 -6.75
N LYS A 73 -1.44 -16.42 -7.92
CA LYS A 73 -0.13 -17.02 -8.22
C LYS A 73 0.97 -15.96 -8.21
N GLU A 74 0.75 -14.82 -8.86
CA GLU A 74 1.73 -13.72 -8.82
C GLU A 74 1.93 -13.14 -7.41
N ALA A 75 0.85 -13.03 -6.63
CA ALA A 75 0.92 -12.58 -5.24
C ALA A 75 1.78 -13.55 -4.40
N LYS A 76 1.55 -14.86 -4.56
CA LYS A 76 2.32 -15.93 -3.91
C LYS A 76 3.81 -15.83 -4.24
N GLU A 77 4.15 -15.78 -5.54
CA GLU A 77 5.54 -15.69 -6.00
C GLU A 77 6.26 -14.45 -5.42
N SER A 78 5.55 -13.32 -5.37
CA SER A 78 6.09 -12.05 -4.85
C SER A 78 6.34 -12.12 -3.33
N LEU A 79 5.39 -12.66 -2.56
CA LEU A 79 5.53 -12.81 -1.10
C LEU A 79 6.62 -13.81 -0.72
N HIS A 80 6.63 -14.98 -1.38
CA HIS A 80 7.65 -16.00 -1.16
C HIS A 80 9.07 -15.48 -1.48
N SER A 81 9.21 -14.72 -2.57
CA SER A 81 10.49 -14.08 -2.92
C SER A 81 10.94 -13.09 -1.84
N LEU A 82 10.01 -12.32 -1.28
CA LEU A 82 10.29 -11.35 -0.22
C LEU A 82 10.75 -12.05 1.08
N VAL A 83 10.04 -13.10 1.50
CA VAL A 83 10.39 -13.91 2.69
C VAL A 83 11.77 -14.54 2.50
N LYS A 84 12.02 -15.20 1.37
CA LYS A 84 13.30 -15.84 1.07
C LYS A 84 14.46 -14.84 1.02
N SER A 85 14.26 -13.64 0.48
CA SER A 85 15.28 -12.58 0.44
C SER A 85 15.73 -12.14 1.84
N THR A 86 14.86 -12.27 2.84
CA THR A 86 15.13 -11.82 4.21
C THR A 86 15.73 -12.89 5.11
N LEU A 87 15.53 -14.18 4.81
CA LEU A 87 16.19 -15.31 5.49
C LEU A 87 17.72 -15.27 5.39
N SER A 88 18.26 -14.67 4.34
CA SER A 88 19.71 -14.53 4.13
C SER A 88 20.33 -13.36 4.91
N LYS A 89 19.54 -12.54 5.62
CA LYS A 89 20.01 -11.30 6.26
C LYS A 89 19.93 -11.42 7.78
N THR A 90 20.91 -10.85 8.48
CA THR A 90 21.03 -10.86 9.96
C THR A 90 19.85 -10.20 10.69
N SER A 91 19.06 -9.35 10.00
CA SER A 91 17.84 -8.74 10.55
C SER A 91 16.63 -8.95 9.63
N THR A 92 15.60 -9.59 10.19
CA THR A 92 14.28 -9.74 9.57
C THR A 92 13.58 -8.37 9.59
N SER A 93 13.18 -7.87 8.42
CA SER A 93 12.44 -6.62 8.37
C SER A 93 11.01 -6.80 8.85
N ALA A 94 10.40 -5.73 9.37
CA ALA A 94 9.00 -5.76 9.81
C ALA A 94 8.04 -6.15 8.66
N ILE A 95 8.39 -5.80 7.42
CA ILE A 95 7.60 -6.14 6.24
C ILE A 95 7.74 -7.63 5.92
N ALA A 96 8.94 -8.19 6.04
CA ALA A 96 9.16 -9.63 5.84
C ALA A 96 8.36 -10.49 6.82
N ALA A 97 8.32 -10.08 8.10
CA ALA A 97 7.51 -10.78 9.10
C ALA A 97 6.00 -10.76 8.75
N ARG A 98 5.49 -9.63 8.27
CA ARG A 98 4.10 -9.52 7.79
C ARG A 98 3.88 -10.32 6.50
N ALA A 99 4.86 -10.33 5.60
CA ALA A 99 4.79 -11.09 4.36
C ALA A 99 4.70 -12.60 4.62
N ALA A 100 5.42 -13.13 5.61
CA ALA A 100 5.33 -14.54 5.99
C ALA A 100 3.93 -14.93 6.49
N GLN A 101 3.28 -14.05 7.26
CA GLN A 101 1.89 -14.27 7.71
C GLN A 101 0.92 -14.27 6.53
N GLU A 102 1.06 -13.30 5.62
CA GLU A 102 0.20 -13.18 4.45
C GLU A 102 0.44 -14.29 3.42
N GLU A 103 1.67 -14.78 3.29
CA GLU A 103 2.05 -15.87 2.39
C GLU A 103 1.29 -17.15 2.72
N ALA A 104 1.13 -17.50 4.00
CA ALA A 104 0.37 -18.67 4.42
C ALA A 104 -1.08 -18.61 3.93
N ALA A 105 -1.75 -17.45 4.10
CA ALA A 105 -3.11 -17.23 3.64
C ALA A 105 -3.23 -17.25 2.10
N VAL A 106 -2.25 -16.67 1.40
CA VAL A 106 -2.20 -16.65 -0.07
C VAL A 106 -1.95 -18.05 -0.64
N ASN A 107 -1.14 -18.88 0.03
CA ASN A 107 -0.89 -20.27 -0.35
C ASN A 107 -2.16 -21.12 -0.26
N GLU A 108 -2.94 -20.97 0.80
CA GLU A 108 -4.23 -21.66 0.96
C GLU A 108 -5.21 -21.24 -0.14
N MET A 109 -5.33 -19.93 -0.39
CA MET A 109 -6.20 -19.41 -1.46
C MET A 109 -5.77 -19.89 -2.85
N TYR A 110 -4.47 -19.94 -3.14
CA TYR A 110 -3.99 -20.48 -4.41
C TYR A 110 -4.34 -21.95 -4.59
N ALA A 111 -4.17 -22.77 -3.55
CA ALA A 111 -4.56 -24.18 -3.58
C ALA A 111 -6.06 -24.33 -3.84
N MET A 112 -6.88 -23.51 -3.18
CA MET A 112 -8.34 -23.51 -3.38
C MET A 112 -8.73 -23.09 -4.81
N TYR A 113 -8.22 -21.96 -5.31
CA TYR A 113 -8.57 -21.46 -6.65
C TYR A 113 -8.08 -22.40 -7.75
N THR A 114 -6.89 -22.98 -7.61
CA THR A 114 -6.36 -23.97 -8.55
C THR A 114 -7.23 -25.22 -8.56
N LYS A 115 -7.57 -25.76 -7.38
CA LYS A 115 -8.44 -26.94 -7.26
C LYS A 115 -9.80 -26.69 -7.91
N VAL A 116 -10.44 -25.55 -7.64
CA VAL A 116 -11.75 -25.21 -8.23
C VAL A 116 -11.64 -25.05 -9.75
N ASN A 117 -10.56 -24.42 -10.22
CA ASN A 117 -10.36 -24.27 -11.66
C ASN A 117 -10.18 -25.60 -12.37
N ASP A 118 -9.40 -26.51 -11.78
CA ASP A 118 -9.06 -27.80 -12.40
C ASP A 118 -10.16 -28.86 -12.26
N THR A 119 -11.18 -28.63 -11.43
CA THR A 119 -12.25 -29.60 -11.18
C THR A 119 -13.64 -29.14 -11.62
N VAL A 120 -13.89 -27.83 -11.67
CA VAL A 120 -15.23 -27.28 -11.93
C VAL A 120 -15.24 -26.34 -13.13
N THR A 121 -14.41 -25.29 -13.12
CA THR A 121 -14.60 -24.18 -14.07
C THR A 121 -13.78 -24.27 -15.35
N PHE A 122 -12.63 -24.95 -15.32
CA PHE A 122 -11.72 -25.17 -16.47
C PHE A 122 -11.42 -23.90 -17.28
N GLN A 123 -11.30 -22.75 -16.62
CA GLN A 123 -11.04 -21.47 -17.28
C GLN A 123 -9.56 -21.34 -17.62
N ALA A 124 -9.28 -20.71 -18.76
CA ALA A 124 -7.91 -20.38 -19.15
C ALA A 124 -7.31 -19.36 -18.17
N ILE A 125 -6.06 -19.60 -17.74
CA ILE A 125 -5.32 -18.69 -16.88
C ILE A 125 -4.64 -17.63 -17.77
N PRO A 126 -4.93 -16.33 -17.59
CA PRO A 126 -4.31 -15.28 -18.38
C PRO A 126 -2.79 -15.21 -18.18
N SER A 127 -2.07 -14.67 -19.15
CA SER A 127 -0.63 -14.45 -19.04
C SER A 127 -0.32 -13.30 -18.06
N LYS A 128 0.93 -13.24 -17.57
CA LYS A 128 1.37 -12.14 -16.68
C LYS A 128 1.20 -10.75 -17.32
N ALA A 129 1.36 -10.66 -18.64
CA ALA A 129 1.17 -9.40 -19.37
C ALA A 129 -0.30 -8.98 -19.38
N ASP A 130 -1.21 -9.93 -19.64
CA ASP A 130 -2.64 -9.67 -19.65
C ASP A 130 -3.14 -9.25 -18.26
N LEU A 131 -2.67 -9.94 -17.20
CA LEU A 131 -3.00 -9.60 -15.82
C LEU A 131 -2.59 -8.16 -15.46
N GLN A 132 -1.47 -7.66 -15.97
CA GLN A 132 -1.05 -6.27 -15.73
C GLN A 132 -1.99 -5.26 -16.35
N THR A 133 -2.54 -5.54 -17.54
CA THR A 133 -3.53 -4.65 -18.19
C THR A 133 -4.84 -4.57 -17.41
N MET A 134 -5.15 -5.60 -16.63
CA MET A 134 -6.36 -5.69 -15.80
C MET A 134 -6.20 -5.00 -14.43
N ILE A 135 -5.01 -4.53 -14.06
CA ILE A 135 -4.79 -3.83 -12.78
C ILE A 135 -5.40 -2.42 -12.87
N PRO A 136 -6.38 -2.08 -12.02
CA PRO A 136 -6.98 -0.76 -12.03
C PRO A 136 -6.04 0.31 -11.46
N GLY A 137 -6.29 1.57 -11.80
CA GLY A 137 -5.62 2.71 -11.17
C GLY A 137 -5.81 2.75 -9.66
N GLY A 138 -4.74 3.12 -8.93
CA GLY A 138 -4.76 3.29 -7.49
C GLY A 138 -5.65 4.45 -7.05
N ARG A 139 -6.25 4.34 -5.85
CA ARG A 139 -7.07 5.40 -5.26
C ARG A 139 -6.35 6.00 -4.05
N PRO A 140 -5.94 7.29 -4.08
CA PRO A 140 -5.44 7.96 -2.89
C PRO A 140 -6.60 8.22 -1.93
N LEU A 141 -6.42 7.88 -0.65
CA LEU A 141 -7.42 8.10 0.40
C LEU A 141 -7.05 9.28 1.31
N LEU A 142 -5.75 9.48 1.55
CA LEU A 142 -5.26 10.49 2.48
C LEU A 142 -4.89 11.75 1.70
N THR A 143 -5.38 12.89 2.18
CA THR A 143 -4.94 14.21 1.73
C THR A 143 -4.10 14.83 2.84
N VAL A 144 -3.06 15.58 2.45
CA VAL A 144 -2.20 16.25 3.43
C VAL A 144 -3.02 17.33 4.13
N LYS A 145 -3.22 17.19 5.44
CA LYS A 145 -3.85 18.24 6.25
C LYS A 145 -2.93 19.44 6.29
N LYS A 146 -3.40 20.59 5.79
CA LYS A 146 -2.65 21.84 5.86
C LYS A 146 -2.41 22.20 7.32
N TYR A 147 -1.14 22.28 7.70
CA TYR A 147 -0.74 22.82 8.99
C TYR A 147 -0.80 24.35 8.94
N THR A 148 -1.43 24.95 9.94
CA THR A 148 -1.45 26.40 10.15
C THR A 148 -0.86 26.70 11.52
N LEU A 149 0.07 27.65 11.58
CA LEU A 149 0.64 28.10 12.84
C LEU A 149 -0.48 28.58 13.77
N PRO A 150 -0.38 28.30 15.09
CA PRO A 150 -1.32 28.88 16.04
C PRO A 150 -1.23 30.41 15.97
N PRO A 151 -2.35 31.12 16.18
CA PRO A 151 -2.31 32.58 16.28
C PRO A 151 -1.34 32.98 17.39
N GLN A 152 -0.50 33.98 17.13
CA GLN A 152 0.42 34.51 18.14
C GLN A 152 -0.36 34.97 19.37
N ALA A 153 0.11 34.58 20.57
CA ALA A 153 -0.55 34.94 21.82
C ALA A 153 -0.41 36.44 22.15
N PHE A 154 0.68 37.08 21.71
CA PHE A 154 0.99 38.48 21.98
C PHE A 154 1.72 39.10 20.77
N GLY A 155 1.48 40.38 20.51
CA GLY A 155 2.11 41.17 19.43
C GLY A 155 1.16 41.59 18.30
N PRO A 156 1.54 42.57 17.46
CA PRO A 156 0.68 43.09 16.39
C PRO A 156 0.39 42.02 15.35
N VAL A 157 -0.89 41.66 15.20
CA VAL A 157 -1.36 40.59 14.30
C VAL A 157 -1.41 41.12 12.88
N THR A 158 -0.60 40.57 11.98
CA THR A 158 -0.61 40.91 10.54
C THR A 158 -1.67 40.16 9.75
N GLY A 159 -2.45 39.28 10.39
CA GLY A 159 -3.54 38.50 9.79
C GLY A 159 -4.90 38.80 10.40
N LYS A 160 -5.98 38.66 9.62
CA LYS A 160 -7.37 38.86 10.09
C LYS A 160 -7.62 38.00 11.34
N PRO A 161 -8.08 38.57 12.46
CA PRO A 161 -8.34 37.83 13.68
C PRO A 161 -9.48 36.83 13.46
N ALA A 162 -9.32 35.62 14.01
CA ALA A 162 -10.39 34.64 14.08
C ALA A 162 -11.55 35.21 14.92
N GLU A 163 -12.78 34.92 14.50
CA GLU A 163 -14.06 35.50 15.00
C GLU A 163 -14.33 35.29 16.51
N GLY A 164 -13.46 34.56 17.23
CA GLY A 164 -13.51 34.35 18.68
C GLY A 164 -12.45 35.09 19.51
N ALA A 165 -11.52 35.84 18.89
CA ALA A 165 -10.39 36.47 19.61
C ALA A 165 -10.74 37.82 20.27
N ARG A 166 -12.01 38.08 20.58
CA ARG A 166 -12.47 39.33 21.20
C ARG A 166 -12.09 39.47 22.68
N TYR A 167 -11.74 38.37 23.35
CA TYR A 167 -11.45 38.39 24.79
C TYR A 167 -10.07 38.95 25.14
N ALA A 168 -9.07 38.84 24.26
CA ALA A 168 -7.71 39.31 24.56
C ALA A 168 -7.53 40.83 24.40
N LEU A 169 -8.47 41.50 23.72
CA LEU A 169 -8.45 42.94 23.45
C LEU A 169 -9.30 43.76 24.43
N ALA A 170 -9.98 43.10 25.37
CA ALA A 170 -10.95 43.73 26.27
C ALA A 170 -10.31 44.51 27.44
N GLY A 171 -8.98 44.56 27.55
CA GLY A 171 -8.28 45.41 28.52
C GLY A 171 -8.63 45.15 29.99
N ALA A 172 -9.29 44.04 30.32
CA ALA A 172 -9.73 43.72 31.68
C ALA A 172 -8.61 43.02 32.45
N TYR A 173 -7.58 43.80 32.81
CA TYR A 173 -6.65 43.46 33.88
C TYR A 173 -6.69 44.61 34.89
N PHE A 174 -7.44 44.36 35.99
CA PHE A 174 -7.72 45.22 37.14
C PHE A 174 -8.72 46.36 36.90
#